data_AF-A0AAW2L0U7-F1
#
_entry.id   AF-A0AAW2L0U7-F1
#
_cell.length_a   1.000
_cell.length_b   1.000
_cell.length_c   1.000
_cell.angle_alpha   90.00
_cell.angle_beta   90.00
_cell.angle_gamma   90.00
#
_symmetry.space_group_name_H-M   'P 1'
#
loop_
_entity.id
_entity.type
_entity.pdbx_description
1 polymer ?
#
loop_
_entity_poly.entity_id
_entity_poly.type
_entity_poly.pdbx_seq_one_letter_code
_entity_poly.pdbx_strand_id
1 'polypeptide(L)'
;MACEKIYGTWENSVTKLPRLMGAIQKWNPGTVVEWEHKGFQRSSGAYVIKYVFWAFKPCIEGFQFCQKVISIDGTHLYTKYKHKMLIAAAMDGNQQVLPLAFAIVDEETHLS
;
A
#
# COMPACT_ATOMS: atom_id res chain seq x y z
N MET A 1 -12.49 2.89 -22.09
CA MET A 1 -12.41 4.00 -23.09
C MET A 1 -12.71 5.42 -22.60
N ALA A 2 -13.60 5.68 -21.62
CA ALA A 2 -13.76 7.04 -21.05
C ALA A 2 -12.85 7.31 -19.84
N CYS A 3 -12.90 6.45 -18.81
CA CYS A 3 -12.04 6.58 -17.61
C CYS A 3 -10.54 6.46 -17.92
N GLU A 4 -10.14 5.60 -18.86
CA GLU A 4 -8.72 5.43 -19.23
C GLU A 4 -8.13 6.68 -19.90
N LYS A 5 -8.94 7.48 -20.60
CA LYS A 5 -8.49 8.74 -21.19
C LYS A 5 -8.19 9.79 -20.12
N ILE A 6 -8.85 9.70 -18.96
CA ILE A 6 -8.72 10.66 -17.85
C ILE A 6 -7.66 10.19 -16.85
N TYR A 7 -7.69 8.91 -16.46
CA TYR A 7 -6.89 8.37 -15.36
C TYR A 7 -5.71 7.48 -15.84
N GLY A 8 -5.67 7.15 -17.12
CA GLY A 8 -4.72 6.17 -17.66
C GLY A 8 -5.16 4.73 -17.43
N THR A 9 -4.30 3.80 -17.84
CA THR A 9 -4.54 2.36 -17.67
C THR A 9 -4.03 1.86 -16.32
N TRP A 10 -4.50 0.70 -15.87
CA TRP A 10 -4.06 0.10 -14.61
C TRP A 10 -2.59 -0.29 -14.61
N GLU A 11 -2.09 -0.76 -15.74
CA GLU A 11 -0.67 -1.03 -15.99
C GLU A 11 0.16 0.23 -15.76
N ASN A 12 -0.31 1.38 -16.25
CA ASN A 12 0.37 2.66 -16.07
C ASN A 12 0.34 3.11 -14.61
N SER A 13 -0.73 2.82 -13.85
CA SER A 13 -0.79 3.13 -12.42
C SER A 13 0.16 2.26 -11.61
N VAL A 14 0.22 0.95 -11.88
CA VAL A 14 1.12 0.02 -11.20
C VAL A 14 2.58 0.34 -11.47
N THR A 15 2.95 0.70 -12.70
CA THR A 15 4.33 1.08 -13.05
C THR A 15 4.77 2.40 -12.40
N LYS A 16 3.83 3.27 -11.99
CA LYS A 16 4.13 4.51 -11.25
C LYS A 16 4.36 4.29 -9.76
N LEU A 17 3.91 3.17 -9.18
CA LEU A 17 4.00 2.92 -7.74
C LEU A 17 5.45 3.00 -7.20
N PRO A 18 6.47 2.39 -7.83
CA PRO A 18 7.85 2.52 -7.33
C PRO A 18 8.33 3.96 -7.27
N ARG A 19 8.01 4.77 -8.29
CA ARG A 19 8.36 6.19 -8.33
C ARG A 19 7.61 6.98 -7.26
N LEU A 20 6.33 6.66 -7.03
CA LEU A 20 5.52 7.27 -5.98
C LEU A 20 6.12 6.99 -4.60
N MET A 21 6.44 5.73 -4.30
CA MET A 21 7.02 5.36 -3.01
C MET A 21 8.40 5.98 -2.80
N GLY A 22 9.23 6.02 -3.84
CA GLY A 22 10.51 6.74 -3.79
C GLY A 22 10.34 8.24 -3.51
N ALA A 23 9.31 8.88 -4.10
CA ALA A 23 8.98 10.26 -3.78
C ALA A 23 8.49 10.42 -2.33
N ILE A 24 7.64 9.51 -1.84
CA ILE A 24 7.15 9.52 -0.46
C ILE A 24 8.32 9.43 0.53
N GLN A 25 9.26 8.50 0.33
CA GLN A 25 10.43 8.35 1.20
C GLN A 25 11.36 9.56 1.12
N LYS A 26 11.53 10.14 -0.07
CA LYS A 26 12.34 11.36 -0.26
C LYS A 26 11.80 12.54 0.54
N TRP A 27 10.48 12.74 0.51
CA TRP A 27 9.84 13.91 1.14
C TRP A 27 9.40 13.66 2.59
N ASN A 28 9.33 12.41 3.03
CA ASN A 28 9.03 12.02 4.40
C ASN A 28 10.13 11.07 4.93
N PRO A 29 11.34 11.58 5.23
CA PRO A 29 12.44 10.76 5.73
C PRO A 29 12.01 9.91 6.94
N GLY A 30 12.43 8.65 6.96
CA GLY A 30 12.02 7.66 7.96
C GLY A 30 10.70 6.96 7.68
N THR A 31 10.02 7.29 6.57
CA THR A 31 8.95 6.43 6.04
C THR A 31 9.54 5.10 5.59
N VAL A 32 8.97 4.01 6.11
CA VAL A 32 9.36 2.65 5.74
C VAL A 32 8.48 2.21 4.58
N VAL A 33 9.10 1.63 3.55
CA VAL A 33 8.42 1.00 2.43
C VAL A 33 9.07 -0.35 2.18
N GLU A 34 8.28 -1.41 2.20
CA GLU A 34 8.73 -2.78 1.99
C GLU A 34 8.02 -3.39 0.78
N TRP A 35 8.80 -4.06 -0.07
CA TRP A 35 8.34 -4.60 -1.35
C TRP A 35 8.57 -6.10 -1.44
N GLU A 36 7.66 -6.79 -2.09
CA GLU A 36 7.88 -8.16 -2.54
C GLU A 36 7.23 -8.33 -3.92
N HIS A 37 7.99 -8.90 -4.84
CA HIS A 37 7.63 -9.04 -6.24
C HIS A 37 7.52 -10.53 -6.57
N LYS A 38 6.47 -10.93 -7.29
CA LYS A 38 6.32 -12.31 -7.79
C LYS A 38 7.41 -12.68 -8.81
N GLY A 39 7.96 -11.68 -9.49
CA GLY A 39 9.00 -11.85 -10.51
C GLY A 39 8.86 -10.82 -11.64
N PHE A 40 9.82 -10.84 -12.57
CA PHE A 40 9.80 -10.00 -13.77
C PHE A 40 8.98 -10.68 -14.88
N GLN A 41 7.90 -10.05 -15.33
CA GLN A 41 7.09 -10.56 -16.42
C GLN A 41 7.61 -10.02 -17.76
N ARG A 42 8.28 -10.90 -18.53
CA ARG A 42 8.92 -10.53 -19.81
C ARG A 42 7.95 -9.99 -20.87
N SER A 43 6.70 -10.44 -20.87
CA SER A 43 5.67 -9.98 -21.82
C SER A 43 5.22 -8.54 -21.59
N SER A 44 5.26 -8.07 -20.35
CA SER A 44 4.90 -6.69 -19.97
C SER A 44 6.12 -5.81 -19.70
N GLY A 45 7.32 -6.40 -19.60
CA GLY A 45 8.55 -5.68 -19.29
C GLY A 45 8.57 -5.09 -17.87
N ALA A 46 7.74 -5.61 -16.96
CA ALA A 46 7.53 -5.05 -15.64
C ALA A 46 7.58 -6.10 -14.52
N TYR A 47 7.93 -5.67 -13.30
CA TYR A 47 7.80 -6.49 -12.11
C TYR A 47 6.33 -6.60 -11.70
N VAL A 48 5.89 -7.83 -11.44
CA VAL A 48 4.56 -8.07 -10.85
C VAL A 48 4.68 -7.91 -9.35
N ILE A 49 3.98 -6.91 -8.79
CA ILE A 49 3.92 -6.67 -7.35
C ILE A 49 3.15 -7.83 -6.71
N LYS A 50 3.75 -8.48 -5.71
CA LYS A 50 3.01 -9.41 -4.83
C LYS A 50 2.41 -8.63 -3.66
N TYR A 51 3.23 -7.78 -3.04
CA TYR A 51 2.78 -6.82 -2.05
C TYR A 51 3.73 -5.63 -1.92
N VAL A 52 3.18 -4.49 -1.53
CA VAL A 52 3.93 -3.33 -1.02
C VAL A 52 3.27 -2.87 0.27
N PHE A 53 4.08 -2.70 1.30
CA PHE A 53 3.68 -2.15 2.60
C PHE A 53 4.38 -0.81 2.82
N TRP A 54 3.71 0.14 3.46
CA TRP A 54 4.37 1.35 3.91
C TRP A 54 3.77 1.91 5.19
N ALA A 55 4.62 2.57 5.97
CA ALA A 55 4.25 3.28 7.19
C ALA A 55 5.04 4.59 7.25
N PHE A 56 4.33 5.72 7.41
CA PHE A 56 4.97 7.03 7.51
C PHE A 56 5.69 7.17 8.86
N LYS A 57 6.79 7.93 8.89
CA LYS A 57 7.55 8.18 10.13
C LYS A 57 6.66 8.66 11.30
N PRO A 58 5.76 9.65 11.11
CA PRO A 58 4.88 10.08 12.20
C PRO A 58 3.94 9.00 12.70
N CYS A 59 3.50 8.07 11.83
CA CYS A 59 2.66 6.95 12.22
C CYS A 59 3.44 5.93 13.07
N ILE A 60 4.68 5.65 12.69
CA ILE A 60 5.59 4.76 13.44
C ILE A 60 5.87 5.35 14.83
N GLU A 61 6.22 6.63 14.89
CA GLU A 61 6.51 7.32 16.16
C GLU A 61 5.23 7.54 16.99
N GLY A 62 4.09 7.77 16.33
CA GLY A 62 2.81 8.04 16.97
C GLY A 62 2.20 6.82 17.64
N PHE A 63 2.50 5.61 17.17
CA PHE A 63 1.91 4.37 17.69
C PHE A 63 2.13 4.16 19.19
N GLN A 64 3.24 4.64 19.75
CA GLN A 64 3.51 4.54 21.19
C GLN A 64 2.48 5.28 22.06
N PHE A 65 1.76 6.25 21.48
CA PHE A 65 0.70 7.02 22.14
C PHE A 65 -0.69 6.45 21.86
N CYS A 66 -0.78 5.36 21.09
CA CYS A 66 -2.03 4.68 20.79
C CYS A 66 -2.38 3.60 21.81
N GLN A 67 -3.67 3.28 21.86
CA GLN A 67 -4.16 2.05 22.46
C GLN A 67 -3.49 0.85 21.77
N LYS A 68 -3.20 -0.19 22.55
CA LYS A 68 -2.56 -1.43 22.06
C LYS A 68 -3.53 -2.34 21.30
N VAL A 69 -4.36 -1.74 20.45
CA VAL A 69 -5.34 -2.41 19.60
C VAL A 69 -5.15 -1.88 18.19
N ILE A 70 -4.89 -2.79 17.27
CA ILE A 70 -4.74 -2.48 15.85
C ILE A 70 -5.95 -3.06 15.12
N SER A 71 -6.68 -2.21 14.41
CA SER A 71 -7.74 -2.60 13.49
C SER A 71 -7.16 -2.65 12.09
N ILE A 72 -7.48 -3.70 11.33
CA ILE A 72 -7.08 -3.83 9.92
C ILE A 72 -8.35 -3.94 9.11
N ASP A 73 -8.50 -3.05 8.14
CA ASP A 73 -9.59 -3.11 7.16
C ASP A 73 -9.02 -3.10 5.74
N GLY A 74 -9.77 -3.69 4.81
CA GLY A 74 -9.36 -3.89 3.44
C GLY A 74 -10.45 -3.53 2.45
N THR A 75 -10.09 -2.76 1.42
CA THR A 75 -10.97 -2.48 0.29
C THR A 75 -10.44 -3.13 -0.98
N HIS A 76 -11.34 -3.74 -1.77
CA HIS A 76 -10.98 -4.30 -3.06
C HIS A 76 -10.71 -3.15 -4.04
N LEU A 77 -9.53 -3.14 -4.66
CA LEU A 77 -9.27 -2.23 -5.75
C LEU A 77 -9.95 -2.80 -7.00
N TYR A 78 -10.71 -1.98 -7.71
CA TYR A 78 -11.32 -2.32 -9.00
C TYR A 78 -10.26 -2.35 -10.11
N THR A 79 -9.21 -3.16 -9.90
CA THR A 79 -8.11 -3.36 -10.84
C THR A 79 -8.23 -4.69 -11.55
N LYS A 80 -7.66 -4.77 -12.76
CA LYS A 80 -7.56 -6.03 -13.50
C LYS A 80 -6.71 -7.07 -12.77
N TYR A 81 -5.92 -6.62 -11.80
CA TYR A 81 -5.03 -7.41 -10.97
C TYR A 81 -5.67 -7.87 -9.66
N LYS A 82 -6.95 -7.56 -9.41
CA LYS A 82 -7.71 -7.94 -8.19
C LYS A 82 -7.06 -7.57 -6.85
N HIS A 83 -6.09 -6.67 -6.87
CA HIS A 83 -5.38 -6.24 -5.68
C HIS A 83 -6.33 -5.69 -4.61
N LYS A 84 -5.99 -5.89 -3.34
CA LYS A 84 -6.66 -5.29 -2.18
C LYS A 84 -5.78 -4.21 -1.59
N MET A 85 -6.40 -3.09 -1.18
CA MET A 85 -5.73 -2.08 -0.36
C MET A 85 -6.10 -2.30 1.09
N LEU A 86 -5.09 -2.48 1.94
CA LEU A 86 -5.27 -2.65 3.39
C LEU A 86 -4.83 -1.39 4.12
N ILE A 87 -5.50 -1.10 5.23
CA ILE A 87 -5.13 -0.05 6.17
C ILE A 87 -5.11 -0.67 7.57
N ALA A 88 -3.97 -0.57 8.25
CA ALA A 88 -3.87 -0.80 9.67
C ALA A 88 -4.02 0.55 10.39
N ALA A 89 -4.86 0.60 11.41
CA ALA A 89 -5.10 1.80 12.21
C ALA A 89 -5.19 1.46 13.70
N ALA A 90 -4.86 2.43 14.55
CA ALA A 90 -5.08 2.37 15.99
C ALA A 90 -5.80 3.64 16.45
N MET A 91 -6.33 3.62 17.67
CA MET A 91 -6.89 4.80 18.32
C MET A 91 -5.90 5.39 19.31
N ASP A 92 -5.77 6.72 19.35
CA ASP A 92 -4.98 7.40 20.38
C ASP A 92 -5.73 7.53 21.72
N GLY A 93 -5.06 8.14 22.71
CA GLY A 93 -5.67 8.43 24.02
C GLY A 93 -6.90 9.35 23.94
N ASN A 94 -7.08 10.07 22.83
CA ASN A 94 -8.21 10.96 22.55
C ASN A 94 -9.28 10.30 21.67
N GLN A 95 -9.21 8.99 21.46
CA GLN A 95 -10.14 8.23 20.60
C GLN A 95 -10.11 8.67 19.13
N GLN A 96 -9.03 9.33 18.69
CA GLN A 96 -8.80 9.66 17.29
C GLN A 96 -8.12 8.50 16.58
N VAL A 97 -8.53 8.25 15.34
CA VAL A 97 -7.95 7.20 14.51
C VAL A 97 -6.62 7.68 13.93
N LEU A 98 -5.54 6.96 14.23
CA LEU A 98 -4.24 7.08 13.60
C LEU A 98 -4.05 5.94 12.60
N PRO A 99 -3.99 6.22 11.28
CA PRO A 99 -3.54 5.24 10.30
C PRO A 99 -2.08 4.89 10.59
N LEU A 100 -1.79 3.61 10.80
CA LEU A 100 -0.45 3.12 11.14
C LEU A 100 0.35 2.73 9.91
N ALA A 101 -0.27 1.93 9.04
CA ALA A 101 0.37 1.37 7.86
C ALA A 101 -0.67 1.08 6.79
N PHE A 102 -0.18 0.94 5.57
CA PHE A 102 -0.97 0.67 4.38
C PHE A 102 -0.34 -0.47 3.59
N ALA A 103 -1.16 -1.16 2.82
CA ALA A 103 -0.67 -2.19 1.91
C ALA A 103 -1.44 -2.19 0.59
N ILE A 104 -0.75 -2.56 -0.48
CA ILE A 104 -1.38 -3.10 -1.70
C ILE A 104 -0.93 -4.55 -1.80
N VAL A 105 -1.88 -5.48 -1.82
CA VAL A 105 -1.62 -6.93 -1.83
C VAL A 105 -2.39 -7.59 -2.97
N ASP A 106 -1.88 -8.70 -3.50
CA ASP A 106 -2.50 -9.37 -4.64
C ASP A 106 -3.80 -10.11 -4.28
N GLU A 107 -3.72 -11.22 -3.55
CA GLU A 107 -4.88 -11.99 -3.06
C GLU A 107 -4.57 -12.62 -1.69
N GLU A 108 -5.62 -13.07 -0.98
CA GLU A 108 -5.46 -13.83 0.26
C GLU A 108 -4.69 -15.12 0.00
N THR A 109 -3.57 -15.29 0.69
CA THR A 109 -2.84 -16.55 0.65
C THR A 109 -3.44 -17.45 1.72
N HIS A 110 -4.20 -18.46 1.30
CA HIS A 110 -4.54 -19.56 2.20
C HIS A 110 -3.28 -20.42 2.33
N LEU A 111 -2.57 -20.29 3.45
CA LEU A 111 -1.67 -21.35 3.88
C LEU A 111 -2.56 -22.51 4.35
N SER A 112 -2.82 -23.46 3.46
CA SER A 112 -3.30 -24.80 3.79
C SER A 112 -2.11 -25.73 4.05
#